data_AF-A0A077ELQ7-F1
#
_entry.id   AF-A0A077ELQ7-F1
#
_cell.length_a   1.000
_cell.length_b   1.000
_cell.length_c   1.000
_cell.angle_alpha   90.00
_cell.angle_beta   90.00
_cell.angle_gamma   90.00
#
_symmetry.space_group_name_H-M   'P 1'
#
loop_
_entity.id
_entity.type
_entity.pdbx_description
1 polymer ?
#
loop_
_entity_poly.entity_id
_entity_poly.type
_entity_poly.pdbx_seq_one_letter_code
_entity_poly.pdbx_strand_id
1 'polypeptide(L)'
;MALIILGHPDWERSLANKEIVNGLVNSEVYIEVRHLQQLYPDFKIDIKKEQEALLRHKNIVFQFPFYWYTMPAILKQWFDLVLEYGFAYGSTGDKLKGKNFIPSFTVGSAENEYKNFRGTSLQNF
;
A
#
# COMPACT_ATOMS: atom_id res chain seq x y z
N MET A 1 8.45 9.73 12.37
CA MET A 1 8.18 10.07 10.95
C MET A 1 7.62 8.84 10.25
N ALA A 2 6.54 9.00 9.51
CA ALA A 2 5.86 7.92 8.79
C ALA A 2 6.07 8.05 7.28
N LEU A 3 5.98 6.93 6.57
CA LEU A 3 6.00 6.85 5.12
C LEU A 3 4.64 6.34 4.63
N ILE A 4 4.01 7.07 3.72
CA ILE A 4 2.84 6.59 2.98
C ILE A 4 3.31 6.12 1.61
N ILE A 5 3.15 4.83 1.34
CA ILE A 5 3.23 4.25 0.00
C ILE A 5 1.80 4.28 -0.57
N LEU A 6 1.54 5.22 -1.48
CA LEU A 6 0.22 5.46 -2.06
C LEU A 6 0.08 4.76 -3.41
N GLY A 7 -0.68 3.68 -3.42
CA GLY A 7 -0.95 2.84 -4.59
C GLY A 7 -2.26 3.17 -5.29
N HIS A 8 -2.52 4.44 -5.64
CA HIS A 8 -3.75 4.86 -6.31
C HIS A 8 -3.51 5.11 -7.81
N PRO A 9 -4.19 4.38 -8.74
CA PRO A 9 -3.90 4.48 -10.18
C PRO A 9 -4.42 5.76 -10.83
N ASP A 10 -5.47 6.39 -10.28
CA ASP A 10 -5.97 7.68 -10.76
C ASP A 10 -6.14 8.64 -9.57
N TRP A 11 -5.00 9.12 -9.06
CA TRP A 11 -5.00 10.01 -7.89
C TRP A 11 -5.87 11.24 -8.13
N GLU A 12 -5.85 11.84 -9.33
CA GLU A 12 -6.58 13.08 -9.61
C GLU A 12 -8.09 12.94 -9.43
N ARG A 13 -8.65 11.74 -9.68
CA ARG A 13 -10.07 11.46 -9.48
C ARG A 13 -10.42 10.84 -8.14
N SER A 14 -9.44 10.57 -7.28
CA SER A 14 -9.67 10.02 -5.95
C SER A 14 -10.40 11.02 -5.05
N LEU A 15 -11.44 10.55 -4.35
CA LEU A 15 -12.13 11.32 -3.30
C LEU A 15 -11.64 10.88 -1.91
N ALA A 16 -12.00 9.67 -1.48
CA ALA A 16 -11.74 9.18 -0.13
C ALA A 16 -10.24 9.08 0.21
N ASN A 17 -9.39 8.57 -0.71
CA ASN A 17 -7.95 8.50 -0.44
C ASN A 17 -7.31 9.89 -0.42
N LYS A 18 -7.85 10.88 -1.16
CA LYS A 18 -7.35 12.26 -1.07
C LYS A 18 -7.62 12.84 0.30
N GLU A 19 -8.84 12.69 0.81
CA GLU A 19 -9.21 13.21 2.12
C GLU A 19 -8.34 12.61 3.23
N ILE A 20 -8.14 11.29 3.22
CA ILE A 20 -7.29 10.60 4.21
C ILE A 20 -5.85 11.12 4.14
N VAL A 21 -5.24 11.15 2.96
CA VAL A 21 -3.84 11.55 2.80
C VAL A 21 -3.65 13.03 3.12
N ASN A 22 -4.55 13.90 2.67
CA ASN A 22 -4.50 15.33 2.97
C ASN A 22 -4.67 15.59 4.47
N GLY A 23 -5.59 14.90 5.14
CA GLY A 23 -5.76 14.99 6.60
C GLY A 23 -4.50 14.56 7.37
N LEU A 24 -3.79 13.54 6.87
CA LEU A 24 -2.52 13.08 7.45
C LEU A 24 -1.39 14.08 7.19
N VAL A 25 -1.24 14.57 5.96
CA VAL A 25 -0.17 15.53 5.59
C VAL A 25 -0.35 16.87 6.29
N ASN A 26 -1.58 17.30 6.53
CA ASN A 26 -1.89 18.53 7.25
C ASN A 26 -1.86 18.37 8.79
N SER A 27 -1.51 17.19 9.30
CA SER A 27 -1.31 16.98 10.73
C SER A 27 0.03 17.55 11.21
N GLU A 28 0.23 17.63 12.52
CA GLU A 28 1.53 18.03 13.11
C GLU A 28 2.63 16.97 12.94
N VAL A 29 2.33 15.82 12.31
CA VAL A 29 3.26 14.73 12.11
C VAL A 29 3.95 14.86 10.75
N TYR A 30 5.28 14.78 10.73
CA TYR A 30 6.00 14.65 9.46
C TYR A 30 5.72 13.29 8.80
N ILE A 31 5.23 13.37 7.56
CA ILE A 31 4.90 12.23 6.71
C ILE A 31 5.53 12.41 5.33
N GLU A 32 6.35 11.45 4.91
CA GLU A 32 6.76 11.33 3.50
C GLU A 32 5.66 10.60 2.73
N VAL A 33 5.22 11.12 1.59
CA VAL A 33 4.24 10.47 0.72
C VAL A 33 4.89 10.12 -0.61
N ARG A 34 4.78 8.86 -1.02
CA ARG A 34 5.25 8.35 -2.30
C ARG A 34 4.05 7.93 -3.15
N HIS A 35 3.71 8.76 -4.13
CA HIS A 35 2.64 8.50 -5.09
C HIS A 35 3.17 7.56 -6.17
N LEU A 36 2.97 6.25 -6.02
CA LEU A 36 3.60 5.26 -6.90
C LEU A 36 3.27 5.47 -8.37
N GLN A 37 2.01 5.76 -8.69
CA GLN A 37 1.58 5.99 -10.07
C GLN A 37 2.17 7.28 -10.68
N GLN A 38 2.43 8.31 -9.86
CA GLN A 38 3.04 9.56 -10.34
C GLN A 38 4.56 9.41 -10.51
N LEU A 39 5.21 8.68 -9.59
CA LEU A 39 6.65 8.41 -9.64
C LEU A 39 6.99 7.43 -10.77
N TYR A 40 6.11 6.46 -11.03
CA TYR A 40 6.34 5.35 -11.95
C TYR A 40 5.13 5.16 -12.89
N PRO A 41 4.81 6.14 -13.74
CA PRO A 41 3.66 6.04 -14.65
C PRO A 41 3.79 4.91 -15.66
N ASP A 42 5.03 4.46 -15.93
CA ASP A 42 5.38 3.37 -16.83
C ASP A 42 5.73 2.06 -16.11
N PHE A 43 5.44 1.95 -14.81
CA PHE A 43 5.66 0.74 -14.00
C PHE A 43 7.15 0.34 -13.88
N LYS A 44 8.09 1.26 -14.15
CA LYS A 44 9.53 1.06 -13.92
C LYS A 44 9.95 1.54 -12.54
N ILE A 45 9.71 0.72 -11.53
CA ILE A 45 9.99 1.04 -10.13
C ILE A 45 11.50 1.10 -9.87
N ASP A 46 11.95 2.20 -9.29
CA ASP A 46 13.33 2.38 -8.82
C ASP A 46 13.48 1.71 -7.44
N ILE A 47 13.83 0.43 -7.46
CA ILE A 47 13.93 -0.44 -6.29
C ILE A 47 14.76 0.20 -5.18
N LYS A 48 15.94 0.74 -5.53
CA LYS A 48 16.88 1.30 -4.55
C LYS A 48 16.29 2.52 -3.84
N LYS A 49 15.64 3.44 -4.57
CA LYS A 49 15.00 4.61 -3.94
C LYS A 49 13.87 4.24 -3.00
N GLU A 50 13.08 3.22 -3.36
CA GLU A 50 11.99 2.73 -2.51
C GLU A 50 12.53 2.05 -1.25
N GLN A 51 13.57 1.22 -1.37
CA GLN A 51 14.26 0.62 -0.23
C GLN A 51 14.88 1.68 0.69
N GLU A 52 15.51 2.72 0.13
CA GLU A 52 16.04 3.85 0.91
C GLU A 52 14.92 4.60 1.65
N ALA A 53 13.75 4.80 1.03
CA ALA A 53 12.60 5.40 1.68
C ALA A 53 12.10 4.55 2.85
N LEU A 54 12.01 3.23 2.67
CA LEU A 54 11.64 2.30 3.74
C LEU A 54 12.63 2.39 4.90
N LEU A 55 13.93 2.47 4.62
CA LEU A 55 14.97 2.52 5.66
C LEU A 55 14.84 3.75 6.57
N ARG A 56 14.47 4.92 6.02
CA ARG A 56 14.33 6.18 6.78
C ARG A 56 13.16 6.19 7.76
N HIS A 57 12.19 5.28 7.63
CA HIS A 57 10.92 5.35 8.37
C HIS A 57 10.66 4.10 9.20
N LYS A 58 10.08 4.27 10.39
CA LYS A 58 9.64 3.15 11.24
C LYS A 58 8.21 2.71 10.94
N ASN A 59 7.32 3.66 10.63
CA ASN A 59 5.92 3.40 10.33
C ASN A 59 5.69 3.53 8.82
N ILE A 60 5.27 2.45 8.18
CA ILE A 60 5.01 2.38 6.74
C ILE A 60 3.53 2.09 6.55
N VAL A 61 2.83 3.03 5.94
CA VAL A 61 1.40 2.95 5.63
C VAL A 61 1.24 2.64 4.15
N PHE A 62 0.51 1.58 3.83
CA PHE A 62 0.11 1.28 2.46
C PHE A 62 -1.29 1.83 2.26
N GLN A 63 -1.41 2.95 1.54
CA GLN A 63 -2.69 3.59 1.24
C GLN A 63 -3.15 3.22 -0.17
N PHE A 64 -4.34 2.65 -0.33
CA PHE A 64 -4.86 2.30 -1.65
C PHE A 64 -6.39 2.11 -1.68
N PRO A 65 -7.03 2.23 -2.86
CA PRO A 65 -8.39 1.76 -3.04
C PRO A 65 -8.42 0.23 -3.17
N PHE A 66 -9.33 -0.42 -2.45
CA PHE A 66 -9.48 -1.87 -2.43
C PHE A 66 -10.25 -2.33 -3.68
N TYR A 67 -9.53 -2.91 -4.64
CA TYR A 67 -10.08 -3.36 -5.92
C TYR A 67 -10.10 -4.87 -5.96
N TRP A 68 -11.26 -5.46 -6.25
CA TRP A 68 -11.41 -6.92 -6.43
C TRP A 68 -10.78 -7.73 -5.30
N TYR A 69 -11.08 -7.34 -4.06
CA TYR A 69 -10.57 -7.99 -2.86
C TYR A 69 -9.05 -7.94 -2.68
N THR A 70 -8.39 -6.98 -3.35
CA THR A 70 -6.93 -6.82 -3.29
C THR A 70 -6.50 -5.36 -3.53
N MET A 71 -5.20 -5.17 -3.72
CA MET A 71 -4.55 -3.90 -4.01
C MET A 71 -4.44 -3.61 -5.51
N PRO A 72 -4.26 -2.35 -5.93
CA PRO A 72 -3.99 -2.01 -7.33
C PRO A 72 -2.66 -2.58 -7.86
N ALA A 73 -2.59 -2.76 -9.18
CA ALA A 73 -1.47 -3.42 -9.85
C ALA A 73 -0.10 -2.80 -9.54
N ILE A 74 -0.01 -1.46 -9.51
CA ILE A 74 1.25 -0.76 -9.22
C ILE A 74 1.77 -1.05 -7.81
N LEU A 75 0.87 -1.18 -6.83
CA LEU A 75 1.25 -1.52 -5.46
C LEU A 75 1.68 -2.98 -5.36
N LYS A 76 1.00 -3.89 -6.07
CA LYS A 76 1.41 -5.29 -6.14
C LYS A 76 2.80 -5.43 -6.76
N GLN A 77 3.07 -4.77 -7.87
CA GLN A 77 4.40 -4.79 -8.50
C GLN A 77 5.47 -4.17 -7.60
N TRP A 78 5.13 -3.10 -6.87
CA TRP A 78 6.03 -2.52 -5.86
C TRP A 78 6.41 -3.54 -4.79
N PHE A 79 5.45 -4.32 -4.26
CA PHE A 79 5.76 -5.38 -3.31
C PHE A 79 6.70 -6.43 -3.91
N ASP A 80 6.45 -6.85 -5.15
CA ASP A 80 7.26 -7.87 -5.84
C ASP A 80 8.71 -7.43 -6.09
N LEU A 81 8.91 -6.15 -6.42
CA LEU A 81 10.21 -5.62 -6.81
C LEU A 81 11.00 -5.03 -5.64
N VAL A 82 10.35 -4.45 -4.63
CA VAL A 82 11.05 -3.70 -3.57
C VAL A 82 11.41 -4.61 -2.40
N LEU A 83 10.56 -5.59 -2.08
CA LEU A 83 10.78 -6.51 -0.97
C LEU A 83 11.65 -7.69 -1.39
N GLU A 84 12.89 -7.43 -1.82
CA GLU A 84 13.78 -8.44 -2.38
C GLU A 84 14.46 -9.35 -1.34
N TYR A 85 14.89 -10.53 -1.81
CA TYR A 85 15.80 -11.39 -1.08
C TYR A 85 17.10 -10.65 -0.75
N GLY A 86 17.58 -10.80 0.46
CA GLY A 86 18.79 -10.15 0.97
C GLY A 86 18.55 -8.74 1.51
N PHE A 87 17.38 -8.14 1.24
CA PHE A 87 16.95 -6.86 1.81
C PHE A 87 15.80 -7.06 2.82
N ALA A 88 14.64 -7.51 2.35
CA ALA A 88 13.44 -7.66 3.16
C ALA A 88 13.35 -9.02 3.86
N TYR A 89 13.81 -10.07 3.18
CA TYR A 89 13.78 -11.45 3.65
C TYR A 89 14.99 -12.26 3.15
N GLY A 90 15.13 -13.52 3.55
CA GLY A 90 16.24 -14.38 3.14
C GLY A 90 17.42 -14.34 4.12
N SER A 91 18.57 -14.89 3.71
CA SER A 91 19.72 -15.13 4.60
C SER A 91 20.27 -13.86 5.25
N THR A 92 20.27 -12.74 4.52
CA THR A 92 20.73 -11.43 5.01
C THR A 92 19.62 -10.38 5.11
N GLY A 93 18.37 -10.72 4.76
CA GLY A 93 17.26 -9.77 4.70
C GLY A 93 16.69 -9.44 6.06
N ASP A 94 17.21 -8.38 6.68
CA ASP A 94 16.83 -7.92 8.01
C ASP A 94 16.38 -6.44 8.04
N LYS A 95 16.43 -5.75 6.90
CA LYS A 95 16.31 -4.29 6.82
C LYS A 95 14.96 -3.73 7.22
N LEU A 96 13.94 -4.59 7.22
CA LEU A 96 12.57 -4.24 7.58
C LEU A 96 12.16 -4.75 8.97
N LYS A 97 13.04 -5.46 9.70
CA LYS A 97 12.74 -5.94 11.05
C LYS A 97 12.45 -4.78 11.99
N GLY A 98 11.39 -4.92 12.80
CA GLY A 98 10.98 -3.91 13.78
C GLY A 98 10.28 -2.67 13.19
N LYS A 99 10.03 -2.64 11.88
CA LYS A 99 9.15 -1.63 11.24
C LYS A 99 7.69 -2.03 11.41
N ASN A 100 6.82 -1.03 11.49
CA ASN A 100 5.37 -1.19 11.52
C ASN A 100 4.83 -1.07 10.09
N PHE A 101 4.09 -2.09 9.64
CA PHE A 101 3.39 -2.08 8.35
C PHE A 101 1.89 -1.97 8.60
N ILE A 102 1.28 -0.93 8.06
CA ILE A 102 -0.12 -0.59 8.31
C ILE A 102 -0.87 -0.60 6.97
N PRO A 103 -1.78 -1.56 6.74
CA PRO A 103 -2.69 -1.46 5.62
C PRO A 103 -3.75 -0.40 5.92
N SER A 104 -3.94 0.54 5.01
CA SER A 104 -4.98 1.56 5.08
C SER A 104 -5.65 1.63 3.72
N PHE A 105 -6.92 1.27 3.61
CA PHE A 105 -7.56 1.20 2.31
C PHE A 105 -9.02 1.61 2.37
N THR A 106 -9.52 2.03 1.21
CA THR A 106 -10.90 2.46 1.03
C THR A 106 -11.67 1.35 0.32
N VAL A 107 -12.89 1.09 0.77
CA VAL A 107 -13.79 0.08 0.18
C VAL A 107 -15.02 0.77 -0.40
N GLY A 108 -15.58 0.19 -1.46
CA GLY A 108 -16.80 0.71 -2.09
C GLY A 108 -18.11 0.18 -1.50
N SER A 109 -18.04 -0.80 -0.60
CA SER A 109 -19.20 -1.50 -0.04
C SER A 109 -19.26 -1.33 1.47
N ALA A 110 -20.46 -1.46 2.03
CA ALA A 110 -20.66 -1.42 3.48
C ALA A 110 -20.01 -2.64 4.15
N GLU A 111 -19.68 -2.50 5.44
CA GLU A 111 -19.00 -3.52 6.24
C GLU A 111 -19.72 -4.89 6.22
N ASN A 112 -21.06 -4.89 6.22
CA ASN A 112 -21.87 -6.12 6.23
C ASN A 112 -21.67 -7.01 4.99
N GLU A 113 -21.27 -6.43 3.85
CA GLU A 113 -20.97 -7.16 2.62
C GLU A 113 -19.69 -8.00 2.73
N TYR A 114 -18.83 -7.69 3.71
CA TYR A 114 -17.58 -8.41 3.96
C TYR A 114 -17.69 -9.43 5.11
N LYS A 115 -18.79 -9.41 5.87
CA LYS A 115 -19.01 -10.33 7.01
C LYS A 115 -19.69 -11.63 6.60
N ASN A 116 -20.49 -11.59 5.53
CA ASN A 116 -21.37 -12.68 5.15
C ASN A 116 -20.77 -13.53 4.03
N PHE A 117 -19.77 -14.36 4.33
CA PHE A 117 -19.48 -15.50 3.45
C PHE A 117 -20.56 -16.57 3.66
N ARG A 118 -21.74 -16.35 3.09
CA ARG A 118 -22.70 -17.43 2.91
C ARG A 118 -22.18 -18.30 1.79
N GLY A 119 -21.34 -19.27 2.14
CA GLY A 119 -21.08 -20.40 1.27
C GLY A 119 -22.42 -21.00 0.93
N THR A 120 -22.97 -20.69 -0.24
CA THR A 120 -23.91 -21.60 -0.87
C THR A 120 -23.11 -22.88 -1.06
N SER A 121 -23.44 -23.89 -0.26
CA SER A 121 -22.89 -25.21 -0.45
C SER A 121 -23.01 -25.54 -1.94
N LEU A 122 -21.89 -25.81 -2.60
CA LEU A 122 -21.83 -26.37 -3.94
C LEU A 122 -22.43 -27.79 -3.90
N GLN A 123 -23.74 -27.88 -3.67
CA GLN A 123 -24.48 -29.14 -3.67
C GLN A 123 -25.20 -29.39 -5.00
N ASN A 124 -25.01 -28.57 -6.04
CA ASN A 124 -25.67 -28.77 -7.34
C ASN A 124 -24.73 -28.51 -8.53
N PHE A 125 -23.64 -29.29 -8.63
CA PHE A 125 -22.99 -29.63 -9.89
C PHE A 125 -22.62 -31.11 -9.88
#